data_AF-A0A7Y4VD95-F1
#
_entry.id   AF-A0A7Y4VD95-F1
#
_cell.length_a   1.000
_cell.length_b   1.000
_cell.length_c   1.000
_cell.angle_alpha   90.00
_cell.angle_beta   90.00
_cell.angle_gamma   90.00
#
_symmetry.space_group_name_H-M   'P 1'
#
loop_
_entity.id
_entity.type
_entity.pdbx_description
1 polymer ?
#
loop_
_entity_poly.entity_id
_entity_poly.type
_entity_poly.pdbx_seq_one_letter_code
_entity_poly.pdbx_strand_id
1 'polypeptide(L)'
;MKRISLLALFVVAACSASAVTRSFTNAAGGNWFIAANWSPNGVPSVIDVANITNNGTYSVNILTGAVTVASINLGAASGVQTLLNGTANNLNITNAGTVRANGILTITNGGIQGNLTVQPSGQLLLSESTAKNLYQLTLINQGTVTWSGGLLQAGSTPTTVISNGGLWQITGNDTFYNPFGGPPMTWTNTGTLRKSGGSGTTTINDFNLFNQAGGVIDALTGILSFSGGTNSALGGSLTATSPGIMNIAGGTWTDAGGAASGTGINRFNGGTLNLRTNIIPGLLLTGGNVFVTGTTTFQQAGAITNLTLDGSQLKGTSRVGNGLLTVNAGGMDGQHTVQVGGQLTLATAVTKNLYQLTLI
;
A
#
# COMPACT_ATOMS: atom_id res chain seq x y z
N MET A 1 78.84 17.55 0.20
CA MET A 1 77.70 17.79 -0.70
C MET A 1 76.45 17.15 -0.11
N LYS A 2 75.59 17.91 0.57
CA LYS A 2 74.27 17.44 1.02
C LYS A 2 73.24 17.83 -0.04
N ARG A 3 72.63 16.84 -0.70
CA ARG A 3 71.51 17.04 -1.62
C ARG A 3 70.24 17.17 -0.78
N ILE A 4 69.58 18.32 -0.84
CA ILE A 4 68.25 18.53 -0.27
C ILE A 4 67.25 18.32 -1.41
N SER A 5 66.44 17.29 -1.28
CA SER A 5 65.32 16.98 -2.17
C SER A 5 64.16 17.94 -1.87
N LEU A 6 63.62 18.58 -2.91
CA LEU A 6 62.42 19.41 -2.79
C LEU A 6 61.20 18.55 -3.17
N LEU A 7 60.39 18.22 -2.17
CA LEU A 7 59.12 17.51 -2.36
C LEU A 7 58.02 18.55 -2.61
N ALA A 8 57.47 18.58 -3.82
CA ALA A 8 56.35 19.46 -4.16
C ALA A 8 55.03 18.86 -3.65
N LEU A 9 54.40 19.53 -2.69
CA LEU A 9 53.09 19.17 -2.14
C LEU A 9 51.99 19.73 -3.07
N PHE A 10 51.35 18.87 -3.87
CA PHE A 10 50.15 19.23 -4.62
C PHE A 10 48.94 19.23 -3.67
N VAL A 11 48.45 20.42 -3.34
CA VAL A 11 47.16 20.59 -2.65
C VAL A 11 46.05 20.45 -3.69
N VAL A 12 45.36 19.30 -3.67
CA VAL A 12 44.11 19.13 -4.42
C VAL A 12 43.02 19.87 -3.65
N ALA A 13 42.61 21.04 -4.12
CA ALA A 13 41.45 21.73 -3.59
C ALA A 13 40.20 20.91 -3.92
N ALA A 14 39.61 20.27 -2.90
CA ALA A 14 38.30 19.67 -3.04
C ALA A 14 37.26 20.79 -3.24
N CYS A 15 36.80 20.99 -4.47
CA CYS A 15 35.66 21.85 -4.75
C CYS A 15 34.41 21.19 -4.15
N SER A 16 33.92 21.69 -3.03
CA SER A 16 32.62 21.29 -2.49
C SER A 16 31.53 21.86 -3.40
N ALA A 17 30.78 20.98 -4.09
CA ALA A 17 29.60 21.42 -4.82
C ALA A 17 28.56 21.98 -3.83
N SER A 18 28.10 23.20 -4.04
CA SER A 18 27.00 23.79 -3.26
C SER A 18 25.67 23.32 -3.82
N ALA A 19 24.72 22.99 -2.94
CA ALA A 19 23.35 22.75 -3.33
C ALA A 19 22.76 24.01 -4.00
N VAL A 20 22.07 23.82 -5.12
CA VAL A 20 21.40 24.87 -5.87
C VAL A 20 19.93 24.54 -6.02
N THR A 21 19.06 25.52 -5.79
CA THR A 21 17.65 25.43 -6.20
C THR A 21 17.55 25.82 -7.67
N ARG A 22 17.15 24.88 -8.52
CA ARG A 22 16.98 25.08 -9.95
C ARG A 22 15.51 25.03 -10.31
N SER A 23 15.03 26.08 -10.98
CA SER A 23 13.62 26.19 -11.39
C SER A 23 13.48 25.96 -12.89
N PHE A 24 12.56 25.10 -13.30
CA PHE A 24 12.30 24.81 -14.70
C PHE A 24 11.61 26.02 -15.36
N THR A 25 12.23 26.64 -16.35
CA THR A 25 11.81 27.91 -16.95
C THR A 25 11.13 27.76 -18.31
N ASN A 26 11.20 26.59 -18.94
CA ASN A 26 10.61 26.39 -20.26
C ASN A 26 9.08 26.20 -20.18
N ALA A 27 8.33 27.27 -20.45
CA ALA A 27 6.87 27.26 -20.38
C ALA A 27 6.17 26.39 -21.45
N ALA A 28 6.88 25.95 -22.49
CA ALA A 28 6.37 24.98 -23.47
C ALA A 28 6.57 23.52 -23.04
N GLY A 29 7.31 23.28 -21.95
CA GLY A 29 7.76 21.95 -21.54
C GLY A 29 9.01 21.51 -22.28
N GLY A 30 9.57 20.36 -21.88
CA GLY A 30 10.78 19.86 -22.51
C GLY A 30 11.53 18.80 -21.71
N ASN A 31 12.73 18.49 -22.18
CA ASN A 31 13.59 17.46 -21.59
C ASN A 31 14.26 17.98 -20.30
N TRP A 32 14.24 17.15 -19.25
CA TRP A 32 14.90 17.40 -17.96
C TRP A 32 16.40 17.71 -18.11
N PHE A 33 17.09 17.02 -19.02
CA PHE A 33 18.54 17.08 -19.18
C PHE A 33 19.04 18.26 -20.03
N ILE A 34 18.14 19.14 -20.50
CA ILE A 34 18.56 20.37 -21.17
C ILE A 34 18.83 21.43 -20.11
N ALA A 35 20.11 21.74 -19.89
CA ALA A 35 20.55 22.70 -18.88
C ALA A 35 19.92 24.10 -19.02
N ALA A 36 19.61 24.53 -20.25
CA ALA A 36 18.98 25.82 -20.55
C ALA A 36 17.50 25.89 -20.16
N ASN A 37 16.85 24.74 -19.87
CA ASN A 37 15.48 24.72 -19.36
C ASN A 37 15.40 25.03 -17.85
N TRP A 38 16.52 25.26 -17.18
CA TRP A 38 16.59 25.48 -15.73
C TRP A 38 17.22 26.85 -15.44
N SER A 39 16.78 27.49 -14.36
CA SER A 39 17.41 28.70 -13.83
C SER A 39 17.79 28.50 -12.36
N PRO A 40 19.06 28.75 -11.97
CA PRO A 40 20.19 29.04 -12.86
C PRO A 40 20.49 27.86 -13.81
N ASN A 41 21.06 28.16 -14.98
CA ASN A 41 21.35 27.17 -16.02
C ASN A 41 22.15 25.99 -15.46
N GLY A 42 21.72 24.78 -15.79
CA GLY A 42 22.30 23.52 -15.33
C GLY A 42 21.22 22.50 -14.96
N VAL A 43 21.54 21.22 -15.10
CA VAL A 43 20.61 20.14 -14.73
C VAL A 43 20.68 19.91 -13.21
N PRO A 44 19.55 19.76 -12.50
CA PRO A 44 19.56 19.42 -11.07
C PRO A 44 20.32 18.11 -10.81
N SER A 45 21.23 18.17 -9.84
CA SER A 45 22.04 17.04 -9.36
C SER A 45 21.54 16.50 -8.01
N VAL A 46 22.22 15.49 -7.46
CA VAL A 46 21.84 14.78 -6.22
C VAL A 46 21.72 15.69 -4.98
N ILE A 47 22.41 16.82 -4.96
CA ILE A 47 22.33 17.80 -3.85
C ILE A 47 21.36 18.95 -4.12
N ASP A 48 20.80 19.04 -5.33
CA ASP A 48 20.00 20.17 -5.78
C ASP A 48 18.51 19.98 -5.47
N VAL A 49 17.81 21.12 -5.43
CA VAL A 49 16.34 21.17 -5.38
C VAL A 49 15.84 21.47 -6.79
N ALA A 50 14.98 20.61 -7.33
CA ALA A 50 14.31 20.83 -8.61
C ALA A 50 12.91 21.43 -8.40
N ASN A 51 12.71 22.66 -8.84
CA ASN A 51 11.41 23.35 -8.80
C ASN A 51 10.74 23.31 -10.17
N ILE A 52 9.57 22.69 -10.24
CA ILE A 52 8.67 22.69 -11.40
C ILE A 52 7.37 23.35 -10.94
N THR A 53 7.48 24.65 -10.66
CA THR A 53 6.46 25.43 -9.93
C THR A 53 6.09 26.73 -10.64
N ASN A 54 6.54 26.93 -11.88
CA ASN A 54 6.11 28.07 -12.67
C ASN A 54 4.68 27.84 -13.15
N ASN A 55 3.85 28.89 -13.12
CA ASN A 55 2.48 28.79 -13.61
C ASN A 55 2.48 28.46 -15.11
N GLY A 56 1.49 27.69 -15.54
CA GLY A 56 1.33 27.30 -16.95
C GLY A 56 1.03 25.81 -17.09
N THR A 57 0.72 25.36 -18.30
CA THR A 57 0.46 23.94 -18.56
C THR A 57 1.59 23.38 -19.39
N TYR A 58 2.45 22.55 -18.79
CA TYR A 58 3.63 22.01 -19.44
C TYR A 58 4.11 20.70 -18.82
N SER A 59 4.90 19.94 -19.59
CA SER A 59 5.50 18.67 -19.17
C SER A 59 7.02 18.72 -19.18
N VAL A 60 7.63 18.25 -18.10
CA VAL A 60 9.07 17.99 -17.97
C VAL A 60 9.29 16.49 -18.13
N ASN A 61 10.10 16.09 -19.10
CA ASN A 61 10.23 14.69 -19.50
C ASN A 61 11.62 14.13 -19.17
N ILE A 62 11.65 13.00 -18.48
CA ILE A 62 12.82 12.15 -18.25
C ILE A 62 12.62 10.88 -19.08
N LEU A 63 13.11 10.89 -20.32
CA LEU A 63 12.96 9.77 -21.26
C LEU A 63 14.21 8.88 -21.34
N THR A 64 15.34 9.37 -20.84
CA THR A 64 16.64 8.69 -20.84
C THR A 64 17.37 8.96 -19.52
N GLY A 65 18.45 8.22 -19.24
CA GLY A 65 19.30 8.49 -18.09
C GLY A 65 18.66 8.23 -16.73
N ALA A 66 19.42 8.45 -15.65
CA ALA A 66 18.94 8.37 -14.27
C ALA A 66 18.87 9.78 -13.67
N VAL A 67 17.88 10.02 -12.81
CA VAL A 67 17.75 11.28 -12.08
C VAL A 67 17.82 10.99 -10.59
N THR A 68 18.72 11.69 -9.91
CA THR A 68 18.79 11.74 -8.45
C THR A 68 18.88 13.20 -8.05
N VAL A 69 18.02 13.61 -7.12
CA VAL A 69 17.97 14.98 -6.58
C VAL A 69 17.76 14.95 -5.07
N ALA A 70 18.11 16.04 -4.40
CA ALA A 70 17.80 16.18 -2.98
C ALA A 70 16.29 16.35 -2.80
N SER A 71 15.69 17.26 -3.56
CA SER A 71 14.26 17.55 -3.46
C SER A 71 13.61 17.87 -4.79
N ILE A 72 12.29 17.62 -4.85
CA ILE A 72 11.42 18.03 -5.97
C ILE A 72 10.25 18.82 -5.40
N ASN A 73 9.95 19.97 -5.98
CA ASN A 73 8.69 20.68 -5.81
C ASN A 73 7.96 20.70 -7.16
N LEU A 74 6.83 20.00 -7.25
CA LEU A 74 6.04 19.88 -8.46
C LEU A 74 4.64 20.45 -8.24
N GLY A 75 4.21 21.38 -9.09
CA GLY A 75 2.91 22.01 -8.99
C GLY A 75 3.01 23.48 -8.56
N ALA A 76 2.24 24.32 -9.24
CA ALA A 76 2.17 25.77 -9.11
C ALA A 76 0.78 26.23 -8.67
N ALA A 77 0.59 27.54 -8.54
CA ALA A 77 -0.70 28.10 -8.14
C ALA A 77 -1.79 27.93 -9.22
N SER A 78 -1.39 27.87 -10.50
CA SER A 78 -2.30 27.66 -11.64
C SER A 78 -1.64 26.91 -12.79
N GLY A 79 -2.47 26.48 -13.75
CA GLY A 79 -2.05 25.60 -14.84
C GLY A 79 -1.93 24.16 -14.38
N VAL A 80 -1.15 23.35 -15.09
CA VAL A 80 -0.85 21.95 -14.74
C VAL A 80 0.61 21.64 -15.06
N GLN A 81 1.41 21.27 -14.06
CA GLN A 81 2.81 20.93 -14.25
C GLN A 81 2.98 19.43 -14.13
N THR A 82 3.41 18.80 -15.23
CA THR A 82 3.65 17.36 -15.26
C THR A 82 5.14 17.06 -15.22
N LEU A 83 5.57 16.14 -14.36
CA LEU A 83 6.88 15.51 -14.42
C LEU A 83 6.69 14.05 -14.84
N LEU A 84 7.26 13.67 -15.98
CA LEU A 84 7.20 12.32 -16.51
C LEU A 84 8.54 11.59 -16.30
N ASN A 85 8.55 10.52 -15.50
CA ASN A 85 9.60 9.51 -15.52
C ASN A 85 9.22 8.39 -16.50
N GLY A 86 9.70 8.54 -17.74
CA GLY A 86 9.47 7.61 -18.84
C GLY A 86 10.66 6.70 -19.15
N THR A 87 11.72 6.73 -18.35
CA THR A 87 12.94 5.94 -18.54
C THR A 87 12.95 4.66 -17.69
N ALA A 88 13.82 3.71 -18.02
CA ALA A 88 13.99 2.46 -17.26
C ALA A 88 14.65 2.66 -15.88
N ASN A 89 15.19 3.86 -15.60
CA ASN A 89 15.79 4.20 -14.32
C ASN A 89 14.77 4.78 -13.34
N ASN A 90 15.07 4.64 -12.05
CA ASN A 90 14.25 5.22 -11.00
C ASN A 90 14.51 6.73 -10.88
N LEU A 91 13.46 7.48 -10.54
CA LEU A 91 13.56 8.84 -10.02
C LEU A 91 13.88 8.76 -8.53
N ASN A 92 15.10 9.16 -8.14
CA ASN A 92 15.55 9.07 -6.76
C ASN A 92 15.47 10.43 -6.06
N ILE A 93 14.76 10.51 -4.92
CA ILE A 93 14.58 11.74 -4.15
C ILE A 93 15.14 11.53 -2.74
N THR A 94 16.35 12.03 -2.49
CA THR A 94 17.11 11.64 -1.29
C THR A 94 16.65 12.35 -0.01
N ASN A 95 16.05 13.54 -0.11
CA ASN A 95 15.51 14.29 1.02
C ASN A 95 13.99 14.37 0.99
N ALA A 96 13.41 15.18 0.09
CA ALA A 96 11.95 15.40 0.09
C ALA A 96 11.38 15.73 -1.29
N GLY A 97 10.42 14.94 -1.75
CA GLY A 97 9.62 15.20 -2.95
C GLY A 97 8.21 15.65 -2.57
N THR A 98 7.71 16.70 -3.21
CA THR A 98 6.33 17.18 -3.04
C THR A 98 5.62 17.32 -4.38
N VAL A 99 4.46 16.68 -4.49
CA VAL A 99 3.49 16.92 -5.57
C VAL A 99 2.36 17.75 -4.97
N ARG A 100 2.35 19.03 -5.32
CA ARG A 100 1.40 20.05 -4.82
C ARG A 100 0.14 20.06 -5.68
N ALA A 101 -0.80 20.94 -5.33
CA ALA A 101 -1.92 21.25 -6.21
C ALA A 101 -1.42 21.55 -7.64
N ASN A 102 -2.15 21.07 -8.65
CA ASN A 102 -1.83 21.18 -10.07
C ASN A 102 -0.57 20.42 -10.55
N GLY A 103 0.15 19.76 -9.63
CA GLY A 103 1.27 18.89 -9.96
C GLY A 103 0.82 17.48 -10.33
N ILE A 104 1.37 16.94 -11.41
CA ILE A 104 1.18 15.54 -11.83
C ILE A 104 2.53 14.86 -11.99
N LEU A 105 2.86 13.93 -11.11
CA LEU A 105 4.01 13.04 -11.29
C LEU A 105 3.56 11.76 -11.98
N THR A 106 4.10 11.48 -13.17
CA THR A 106 3.76 10.28 -13.94
C THR A 106 4.98 9.36 -14.02
N ILE A 107 4.82 8.10 -13.60
CA ILE A 107 5.84 7.05 -13.68
C ILE A 107 5.34 5.96 -14.63
N THR A 108 5.87 5.95 -15.86
CA THR A 108 5.49 4.93 -16.87
C THR A 108 6.47 3.77 -16.96
N ASN A 109 7.73 4.00 -16.59
CA ASN A 109 8.80 3.01 -16.58
C ASN A 109 9.68 3.21 -15.34
N GLY A 110 10.63 2.30 -15.10
CA GLY A 110 11.62 2.45 -14.04
C GLY A 110 10.96 2.44 -12.66
N GLY A 111 10.93 3.58 -11.98
CA GLY A 111 10.35 3.66 -10.64
C GLY A 111 10.58 4.98 -9.93
N ILE A 112 10.33 4.98 -8.62
CA ILE A 112 10.57 6.11 -7.72
C ILE A 112 11.07 5.61 -6.37
N GLN A 113 12.05 6.31 -5.80
CA GLN A 113 12.66 5.99 -4.51
C GLN A 113 12.82 7.20 -3.61
N GLY A 114 12.96 6.93 -2.31
CA GLY A 114 13.19 7.95 -1.30
C GLY A 114 11.88 8.48 -0.73
N ASN A 115 11.73 9.78 -0.58
CA ASN A 115 10.59 10.36 0.13
C ASN A 115 9.69 11.16 -0.82
N LEU A 116 8.40 10.80 -0.89
CA LEU A 116 7.40 11.51 -1.68
C LEU A 116 6.16 11.82 -0.85
N THR A 117 5.73 13.07 -0.89
CA THR A 117 4.42 13.50 -0.40
C THR A 117 3.57 13.99 -1.57
N VAL A 118 2.43 13.36 -1.80
CA VAL A 118 1.37 13.85 -2.68
C VAL A 118 0.40 14.65 -1.81
N GLN A 119 0.38 15.96 -1.97
CA GLN A 119 -0.49 16.87 -1.21
C GLN A 119 -1.93 16.82 -1.73
N PRO A 120 -2.91 17.40 -1.02
CA PRO A 120 -4.27 17.54 -1.54
C PRO A 120 -4.29 18.15 -2.95
N SER A 121 -5.09 17.56 -3.83
CA SER A 121 -5.18 17.90 -5.26
C SER A 121 -3.91 17.64 -6.11
N GLY A 122 -2.82 17.17 -5.52
CA GLY A 122 -1.68 16.63 -6.26
C GLY A 122 -1.96 15.22 -6.76
N GLN A 123 -1.29 14.81 -7.84
CA GLN A 123 -1.50 13.52 -8.47
C GLN A 123 -0.20 12.74 -8.72
N LEU A 124 -0.19 11.46 -8.33
CA LEU A 124 0.81 10.49 -8.76
C LEU A 124 0.14 9.45 -9.67
N LEU A 125 0.62 9.33 -10.90
CA LEU A 125 0.15 8.37 -11.89
C LEU A 125 1.18 7.26 -12.09
N LEU A 126 0.82 6.04 -11.75
CA LEU A 126 1.56 4.80 -11.99
C LEU A 126 0.86 4.07 -13.15
N SER A 127 1.30 4.33 -14.38
CA SER A 127 0.57 3.94 -15.60
C SER A 127 1.44 3.15 -16.58
N GLU A 128 0.83 2.62 -17.64
CA GLU A 128 1.47 1.71 -18.61
C GLU A 128 1.82 0.33 -18.04
N SER A 129 2.06 -0.64 -18.92
CA SER A 129 2.23 -2.05 -18.56
C SER A 129 3.59 -2.41 -17.96
N THR A 130 4.61 -1.56 -18.11
CA THR A 130 5.94 -1.83 -17.57
C THR A 130 5.93 -1.85 -16.04
N ALA A 131 6.63 -2.80 -15.42
CA ALA A 131 6.82 -2.84 -13.97
C ALA A 131 7.47 -1.54 -13.45
N LYS A 132 7.06 -1.09 -12.25
CA LYS A 132 7.60 0.08 -11.56
C LYS A 132 8.21 -0.31 -10.22
N ASN A 133 9.42 0.16 -9.97
CA ASN A 133 10.15 -0.02 -8.73
C ASN A 133 9.75 1.05 -7.71
N LEU A 134 9.17 0.63 -6.58
CA LEU A 134 8.80 1.46 -5.43
C LEU A 134 9.54 1.00 -4.15
N TYR A 135 10.61 0.22 -4.29
CA TYR A 135 11.44 -0.21 -3.15
C TYR A 135 12.14 0.99 -2.50
N GLN A 136 12.37 0.94 -1.18
CA GLN A 136 12.90 2.08 -0.41
C GLN A 136 12.08 3.39 -0.52
N LEU A 137 10.82 3.31 -0.94
CA LEU A 137 9.94 4.48 -1.01
C LEU A 137 9.19 4.68 0.31
N THR A 138 9.26 5.89 0.86
CA THR A 138 8.31 6.40 1.84
C THR A 138 7.35 7.34 1.13
N LEU A 139 6.09 6.90 0.99
CA LEU A 139 5.02 7.64 0.31
C LEU A 139 3.95 8.09 1.30
N ILE A 140 3.70 9.40 1.34
CA ILE A 140 2.57 10.00 2.02
C ILE A 140 1.60 10.52 0.96
N ASN A 141 0.44 9.89 0.82
CA ASN A 141 -0.60 10.31 -0.10
C ASN A 141 -1.75 11.00 0.63
N GLN A 142 -1.86 12.31 0.44
CA GLN A 142 -3.00 13.15 0.83
C GLN A 142 -3.81 13.66 -0.37
N GLY A 143 -3.38 13.34 -1.60
CA GLY A 143 -4.04 13.68 -2.86
C GLY A 143 -4.57 12.43 -3.53
N THR A 144 -4.22 12.24 -4.81
CA THR A 144 -4.62 11.05 -5.58
C THR A 144 -3.40 10.30 -6.11
N VAL A 145 -3.32 9.00 -5.80
CA VAL A 145 -2.45 8.05 -6.48
C VAL A 145 -3.31 7.20 -7.40
N THR A 146 -3.00 7.14 -8.69
CA THR A 146 -3.70 6.28 -9.66
C THR A 146 -2.75 5.20 -10.15
N TRP A 147 -3.11 3.94 -9.94
CA TRP A 147 -2.42 2.77 -10.48
C TRP A 147 -3.27 2.13 -11.58
N SER A 148 -2.88 2.37 -12.83
CA SER A 148 -3.63 1.92 -14.00
C SER A 148 -3.01 0.76 -14.75
N GLY A 149 -1.74 0.45 -14.52
CA GLY A 149 -1.08 -0.69 -15.14
C GLY A 149 0.31 -0.98 -14.59
N GLY A 150 0.77 -2.20 -14.89
CA GLY A 150 2.12 -2.68 -14.60
C GLY A 150 2.29 -3.11 -13.14
N LEU A 151 3.22 -4.05 -12.93
CA LEU A 151 3.56 -4.51 -11.58
C LEU A 151 4.14 -3.36 -10.75
N LEU A 152 3.85 -3.35 -9.45
CA LEU A 152 4.54 -2.49 -8.50
C LEU A 152 5.46 -3.36 -7.62
N GLN A 153 6.74 -3.01 -7.56
CA GLN A 153 7.77 -3.79 -6.88
C GLN A 153 8.36 -3.01 -5.72
N ALA A 154 8.06 -3.41 -4.48
CA ALA A 154 8.46 -2.71 -3.26
C ALA A 154 9.38 -3.56 -2.36
N GLY A 155 9.73 -3.05 -1.17
CA GLY A 155 10.56 -3.74 -0.17
C GLY A 155 11.93 -3.11 -0.02
N SER A 156 12.96 -3.96 0.15
CA SER A 156 14.36 -3.61 0.39
C SER A 156 14.62 -3.04 1.80
N THR A 157 15.83 -2.52 2.04
CA THR A 157 16.25 -1.89 3.30
C THR A 157 16.81 -0.49 3.01
N PRO A 158 16.22 0.60 3.54
CA PRO A 158 14.96 0.65 4.29
C PRO A 158 13.77 0.12 3.47
N THR A 159 12.74 -0.39 4.15
CA THR A 159 11.58 -0.98 3.48
C THR A 159 10.64 0.07 2.91
N THR A 160 9.73 -0.33 2.03
CA THR A 160 8.68 0.55 1.49
C THR A 160 7.60 0.82 2.53
N VAL A 161 7.23 2.08 2.69
CA VAL A 161 6.21 2.57 3.62
C VAL A 161 5.19 3.41 2.85
N ILE A 162 3.91 3.06 2.97
CA ILE A 162 2.81 3.80 2.33
C ILE A 162 1.84 4.29 3.41
N SER A 163 1.59 5.59 3.42
CA SER A 163 0.54 6.24 4.22
C SER A 163 -0.48 6.85 3.27
N ASN A 164 -1.67 6.26 3.18
CA ASN A 164 -2.74 6.71 2.32
C ASN A 164 -3.84 7.42 3.15
N GLY A 165 -3.80 8.74 3.19
CA GLY A 165 -4.86 9.61 3.70
C GLY A 165 -5.78 10.20 2.63
N GLY A 166 -5.38 10.15 1.36
CA GLY A 166 -6.16 10.57 0.20
C GLY A 166 -6.84 9.41 -0.53
N LEU A 167 -6.85 9.47 -1.86
CA LEU A 167 -7.36 8.41 -2.73
C LEU A 167 -6.21 7.62 -3.36
N TRP A 168 -6.18 6.31 -3.13
CA TRP A 168 -5.43 5.36 -3.95
C TRP A 168 -6.42 4.66 -4.89
N GLN A 169 -6.38 5.02 -6.16
CA GLN A 169 -7.29 4.55 -7.20
C GLN A 169 -6.61 3.50 -8.08
N ILE A 170 -7.24 2.34 -8.23
CA ILE A 170 -6.77 1.24 -9.07
C ILE A 170 -7.72 1.06 -10.24
N THR A 171 -7.16 1.02 -11.45
CA THR A 171 -7.90 0.71 -12.69
C THR A 171 -7.30 -0.45 -13.48
N GLY A 172 -6.10 -0.92 -13.12
CA GLY A 172 -5.45 -2.11 -13.70
C GLY A 172 -5.79 -3.42 -12.97
N ASN A 173 -5.16 -4.53 -13.39
CA ASN A 173 -5.33 -5.88 -12.84
C ASN A 173 -3.99 -6.51 -12.43
N ASP A 174 -3.07 -5.67 -11.96
CA ASP A 174 -1.68 -6.04 -11.72
C ASP A 174 -1.42 -6.39 -10.24
N THR A 175 -0.17 -6.76 -9.94
CA THR A 175 0.29 -7.13 -8.59
C THR A 175 1.21 -6.06 -8.00
N PHE A 176 1.00 -5.73 -6.73
CA PHE A 176 1.93 -4.98 -5.89
C PHE A 176 2.53 -5.93 -4.85
N TYR A 177 3.85 -6.18 -4.90
CA TYR A 177 4.51 -7.18 -4.07
C TYR A 177 5.97 -6.83 -3.73
N ASN A 178 6.61 -7.64 -2.89
CA ASN A 178 8.02 -7.47 -2.50
C ASN A 178 8.95 -8.51 -3.16
N PRO A 179 9.64 -8.19 -4.26
CA PRO A 179 10.68 -9.05 -4.82
C PRO A 179 12.07 -8.85 -4.19
N PHE A 180 12.29 -7.80 -3.38
CA PHE A 180 13.62 -7.41 -2.90
C PHE A 180 13.93 -7.86 -1.47
N GLY A 181 12.97 -8.43 -0.75
CA GLY A 181 13.11 -8.80 0.64
C GLY A 181 13.18 -7.59 1.58
N GLY A 182 13.93 -7.72 2.68
CA GLY A 182 14.06 -6.68 3.71
C GLY A 182 12.99 -6.75 4.81
N PRO A 183 12.92 -5.75 5.71
CA PRO A 183 11.91 -5.66 6.75
C PRO A 183 10.47 -5.65 6.19
N PRO A 184 9.45 -6.07 6.96
CA PRO A 184 8.07 -6.04 6.52
C PRO A 184 7.64 -4.66 6.03
N MET A 185 7.07 -4.60 4.83
CA MET A 185 6.51 -3.35 4.29
C MET A 185 5.26 -2.97 5.07
N THR A 186 4.97 -1.68 5.17
CA THR A 186 3.80 -1.19 5.91
C THR A 186 2.90 -0.33 5.04
N TRP A 187 1.59 -0.56 5.13
CA TRP A 187 0.57 0.28 4.54
C TRP A 187 -0.39 0.77 5.62
N THR A 188 -0.48 2.07 5.85
CA THR A 188 -1.51 2.67 6.71
C THR A 188 -2.55 3.36 5.85
N ASN A 189 -3.81 2.94 5.96
CA ASN A 189 -4.92 3.53 5.22
C ASN A 189 -5.85 4.28 6.18
N THR A 190 -5.91 5.60 6.05
CA THR A 190 -6.90 6.48 6.69
C THR A 190 -7.81 7.16 5.66
N GLY A 191 -7.48 7.07 4.38
CA GLY A 191 -8.27 7.53 3.25
C GLY A 191 -8.98 6.39 2.53
N THR A 192 -9.05 6.46 1.21
CA THR A 192 -9.71 5.45 0.36
C THR A 192 -8.70 4.68 -0.48
N LEU A 193 -8.73 3.35 -0.40
CA LEU A 193 -8.09 2.43 -1.33
C LEU A 193 -9.20 1.80 -2.19
N ARG A 194 -9.28 2.17 -3.47
CA ARG A 194 -10.39 1.79 -4.35
C ARG A 194 -9.92 1.08 -5.61
N LYS A 195 -10.56 -0.03 -5.97
CA LYS A 195 -10.56 -0.57 -7.34
C LYS A 195 -11.83 -0.13 -8.06
N SER A 196 -11.67 0.71 -9.08
CA SER A 196 -12.80 1.23 -9.89
C SER A 196 -12.76 0.80 -11.36
N GLY A 197 -11.63 0.25 -11.82
CA GLY A 197 -11.47 -0.26 -13.18
C GLY A 197 -10.86 -1.66 -13.23
N GLY A 198 -10.99 -2.30 -14.38
CA GLY A 198 -10.49 -3.65 -14.66
C GLY A 198 -11.37 -4.75 -14.07
N SER A 199 -11.81 -5.70 -14.89
CA SER A 199 -12.63 -6.84 -14.47
C SER A 199 -11.84 -7.98 -13.82
N GLY A 200 -10.51 -7.92 -13.90
CA GLY A 200 -9.61 -8.94 -13.36
C GLY A 200 -9.30 -8.74 -11.88
N THR A 201 -8.29 -9.47 -11.41
CA THR A 201 -7.81 -9.38 -10.03
C THR A 201 -6.65 -8.39 -9.96
N THR A 202 -6.72 -7.45 -9.02
CA THR A 202 -5.56 -6.72 -8.53
C THR A 202 -5.12 -7.34 -7.20
N THR A 203 -3.83 -7.59 -7.02
CA THR A 203 -3.28 -8.12 -5.76
C THR A 203 -2.37 -7.11 -5.07
N ILE A 204 -2.54 -6.96 -3.76
CA ILE A 204 -1.63 -6.21 -2.88
C ILE A 204 -1.09 -7.20 -1.84
N ASN A 205 0.19 -7.53 -1.97
CA ASN A 205 0.84 -8.60 -1.22
C ASN A 205 1.94 -8.07 -0.30
N ASP A 206 2.28 -8.85 0.72
CA ASP A 206 3.47 -8.69 1.59
C ASP A 206 3.48 -7.44 2.49
N PHE A 207 2.42 -6.62 2.46
CA PHE A 207 2.26 -5.47 3.35
C PHE A 207 1.60 -5.87 4.67
N ASN A 208 2.17 -5.42 5.78
CA ASN A 208 1.43 -5.20 7.01
C ASN A 208 0.46 -4.03 6.77
N LEU A 209 -0.81 -4.36 6.49
CA LEU A 209 -1.83 -3.40 6.11
C LEU A 209 -2.71 -3.05 7.31
N PHE A 210 -2.70 -1.79 7.69
CA PHE A 210 -3.53 -1.22 8.75
C PHE A 210 -4.61 -0.34 8.12
N ASN A 211 -5.81 -0.90 7.93
CA ASN A 211 -6.98 -0.11 7.56
C ASN A 211 -7.53 0.52 8.84
N GLN A 212 -7.19 1.76 9.11
CA GLN A 212 -7.50 2.45 10.36
C GLN A 212 -8.99 2.79 10.46
N ALA A 213 -9.45 3.13 11.66
CA ALA A 213 -10.77 3.73 11.84
C ALA A 213 -10.89 4.98 10.94
N GLY A 214 -11.92 5.02 10.09
CA GLY A 214 -12.12 6.06 9.06
C GLY A 214 -11.54 5.72 7.68
N GLY A 215 -10.66 4.73 7.58
CA GLY A 215 -10.17 4.22 6.30
C GLY A 215 -11.23 3.39 5.56
N VAL A 216 -11.19 3.45 4.23
CA VAL A 216 -12.09 2.71 3.33
C VAL A 216 -11.28 1.86 2.35
N ILE A 217 -11.61 0.58 2.25
CA ILE A 217 -11.20 -0.30 1.15
C ILE A 217 -12.44 -0.61 0.31
N ASP A 218 -12.40 -0.28 -0.98
CA ASP A 218 -13.58 -0.27 -1.84
C ASP A 218 -13.34 -1.02 -3.17
N ALA A 219 -14.09 -2.10 -3.41
CA ALA A 219 -14.05 -2.87 -4.65
C ALA A 219 -15.34 -2.63 -5.46
N LEU A 220 -15.27 -1.77 -6.47
CA LEU A 220 -16.42 -1.47 -7.34
C LEU A 220 -16.51 -2.41 -8.56
N THR A 221 -15.41 -3.07 -8.91
CA THR A 221 -15.32 -3.99 -10.04
C THR A 221 -14.16 -4.96 -9.84
N GLY A 222 -14.19 -6.08 -10.55
CA GLY A 222 -13.17 -7.13 -10.47
C GLY A 222 -12.91 -7.59 -9.03
N ILE A 223 -11.69 -8.03 -8.77
CA ILE A 223 -11.27 -8.46 -7.44
C ILE A 223 -10.16 -7.56 -6.93
N LEU A 224 -10.34 -6.96 -5.75
CA LEU A 224 -9.26 -6.37 -4.97
C LEU A 224 -8.84 -7.39 -3.91
N SER A 225 -7.69 -8.01 -4.11
CA SER A 225 -7.22 -9.13 -3.31
C SER A 225 -5.99 -8.78 -2.48
N PHE A 226 -5.95 -9.23 -1.24
CA PHE A 226 -4.83 -9.01 -0.32
C PHE A 226 -4.22 -10.33 0.12
N SER A 227 -2.89 -10.42 0.06
CA SER A 227 -2.11 -11.42 0.78
C SER A 227 -1.23 -10.67 1.76
N GLY A 228 -1.81 -10.34 2.92
CA GLY A 228 -1.17 -9.47 3.90
C GLY A 228 0.14 -10.04 4.47
N GLY A 229 0.89 -9.19 5.16
CA GLY A 229 2.04 -9.59 5.96
C GLY A 229 1.63 -10.34 7.24
N THR A 230 2.55 -10.38 8.20
CA THR A 230 2.35 -11.09 9.47
C THR A 230 1.59 -10.27 10.52
N ASN A 231 1.30 -8.99 10.26
CA ASN A 231 0.64 -8.11 11.21
C ASN A 231 -0.22 -7.05 10.50
N SER A 232 -1.41 -7.45 10.06
CA SER A 232 -2.40 -6.55 9.45
C SER A 232 -3.62 -6.35 10.37
N ALA A 233 -4.33 -5.23 10.22
CA ALA A 233 -5.49 -4.90 11.05
C ALA A 233 -6.66 -4.31 10.24
N LEU A 234 -7.88 -4.71 10.63
CA LEU A 234 -9.15 -4.32 9.99
C LEU A 234 -9.97 -3.43 10.94
N GLY A 235 -9.67 -2.13 10.95
CA GLY A 235 -10.38 -1.11 11.74
C GLY A 235 -11.32 -0.20 10.95
N GLY A 236 -11.12 -0.11 9.62
CA GLY A 236 -11.94 0.70 8.71
C GLY A 236 -13.02 -0.09 7.98
N SER A 237 -13.72 0.59 7.08
CA SER A 237 -14.78 0.00 6.25
C SER A 237 -14.21 -0.85 5.12
N LEU A 238 -14.90 -1.95 4.84
CA LEU A 238 -14.69 -2.82 3.69
C LEU A 238 -15.96 -2.77 2.83
N THR A 239 -15.87 -2.24 1.62
CA THR A 239 -17.03 -2.10 0.73
C THR A 239 -16.79 -2.84 -0.57
N ALA A 240 -17.81 -3.57 -1.01
CA ALA A 240 -17.82 -4.19 -2.32
C ALA A 240 -19.16 -3.90 -2.99
N THR A 241 -19.13 -3.40 -4.22
CA THR A 241 -20.35 -3.16 -5.03
C THR A 241 -20.35 -4.15 -6.18
N SER A 242 -21.42 -4.92 -6.34
CA SER A 242 -21.50 -5.94 -7.41
C SER A 242 -21.19 -5.32 -8.79
N PRO A 243 -20.32 -5.95 -9.60
CA PRO A 243 -19.75 -7.29 -9.45
C PRO A 243 -18.42 -7.37 -8.65
N GLY A 244 -18.02 -6.28 -8.00
CA GLY A 244 -16.77 -6.16 -7.24
C GLY A 244 -16.66 -7.13 -6.07
N ILE A 245 -15.43 -7.57 -5.81
CA ILE A 245 -15.06 -8.47 -4.72
C ILE A 245 -13.88 -7.88 -3.94
N MET A 246 -14.03 -7.73 -2.63
CA MET A 246 -12.92 -7.53 -1.70
C MET A 246 -12.53 -8.89 -1.11
N ASN A 247 -11.28 -9.30 -1.31
CA ASN A 247 -10.81 -10.64 -0.98
C ASN A 247 -9.55 -10.60 -0.11
N ILE A 248 -9.62 -11.18 1.08
CA ILE A 248 -8.42 -11.47 1.88
C ILE A 248 -8.01 -12.91 1.59
N ALA A 249 -6.97 -13.09 0.78
CA ALA A 249 -6.49 -14.39 0.32
C ALA A 249 -5.42 -15.01 1.22
N GLY A 250 -4.73 -14.19 2.03
CA GLY A 250 -3.62 -14.63 2.86
C GLY A 250 -3.15 -13.57 3.85
N GLY A 251 -2.10 -13.91 4.61
CA GLY A 251 -1.54 -13.08 5.66
C GLY A 251 -2.15 -13.34 7.04
N THR A 252 -1.73 -12.55 8.03
CA THR A 252 -2.29 -12.57 9.39
C THR A 252 -2.99 -11.26 9.68
N TRP A 253 -4.29 -11.34 9.93
CA TRP A 253 -5.19 -10.21 10.12
C TRP A 253 -5.78 -10.23 11.52
N THR A 254 -5.92 -9.06 12.12
CA THR A 254 -6.60 -8.90 13.40
C THR A 254 -7.80 -7.97 13.21
N ASP A 255 -8.95 -8.30 13.78
CA ASP A 255 -10.07 -7.34 13.83
C ASP A 255 -9.68 -6.13 14.71
N ALA A 256 -10.10 -4.95 14.27
CA ALA A 256 -9.89 -3.71 14.99
C ALA A 256 -11.14 -2.81 14.95
N GLY A 257 -12.32 -3.41 14.82
CA GLY A 257 -13.62 -2.72 14.81
C GLY A 257 -14.15 -2.34 13.42
N GLY A 258 -13.51 -2.80 12.33
CA GLY A 258 -14.00 -2.59 10.97
C GLY A 258 -15.32 -3.33 10.69
N ALA A 259 -15.99 -2.93 9.61
CA ALA A 259 -17.21 -3.57 9.14
C ALA A 259 -17.22 -3.68 7.61
N ALA A 260 -17.84 -4.73 7.10
CA ALA A 260 -18.03 -4.97 5.69
C ALA A 260 -19.47 -4.73 5.24
N SER A 261 -19.63 -4.21 4.02
CA SER A 261 -20.94 -3.85 3.47
C SER A 261 -20.95 -3.79 1.94
N GLY A 262 -22.12 -3.48 1.37
CA GLY A 262 -22.34 -3.32 -0.06
C GLY A 262 -23.00 -4.54 -0.71
N THR A 263 -23.27 -4.43 -2.02
CA THR A 263 -24.00 -5.45 -2.79
C THR A 263 -23.08 -6.52 -3.40
N GLY A 264 -21.76 -6.28 -3.37
CA GLY A 264 -20.73 -7.21 -3.80
C GLY A 264 -20.29 -8.16 -2.69
N ILE A 265 -19.16 -8.83 -2.89
CA ILE A 265 -18.65 -9.83 -1.94
C ILE A 265 -17.47 -9.26 -1.16
N ASN A 266 -17.57 -9.28 0.16
CA ASN A 266 -16.43 -9.10 1.06
C ASN A 266 -16.12 -10.45 1.70
N ARG A 267 -14.93 -11.01 1.48
CA ARG A 267 -14.59 -12.33 2.01
C ARG A 267 -13.18 -12.43 2.57
N PHE A 268 -13.06 -13.22 3.62
CA PHE A 268 -11.83 -13.83 4.09
C PHE A 268 -11.77 -15.27 3.57
N ASN A 269 -10.77 -15.54 2.72
CA ASN A 269 -10.67 -16.77 1.94
C ASN A 269 -9.35 -17.52 2.19
N GLY A 270 -8.44 -16.98 3.00
CA GLY A 270 -7.19 -17.63 3.33
C GLY A 270 -6.33 -16.83 4.31
N GLY A 271 -5.31 -17.47 4.87
CA GLY A 271 -4.47 -16.90 5.93
C GLY A 271 -5.03 -17.15 7.33
N THR A 272 -4.75 -16.22 8.24
CA THR A 272 -5.17 -16.26 9.64
C THR A 272 -5.94 -14.99 10.00
N LEU A 273 -7.11 -15.14 10.61
CA LEU A 273 -7.92 -14.06 11.18
C LEU A 273 -8.00 -14.22 12.71
N ASN A 274 -7.43 -13.27 13.44
CA ASN A 274 -7.49 -13.18 14.88
C ASN A 274 -8.65 -12.26 15.29
N LEU A 275 -9.63 -12.83 15.97
CA LEU A 275 -10.77 -12.14 16.56
C LEU A 275 -10.46 -11.78 18.02
N ARG A 276 -10.13 -10.52 18.24
CA ARG A 276 -9.77 -9.84 19.48
C ARG A 276 -10.94 -9.05 20.07
N THR A 277 -11.77 -8.39 19.27
CA THR A 277 -12.85 -7.52 19.79
C THR A 277 -14.24 -7.98 19.40
N ASN A 278 -14.47 -8.29 18.12
CA ASN A 278 -15.72 -8.82 17.63
C ASN A 278 -15.52 -9.54 16.28
N ILE A 279 -16.58 -10.13 15.74
CA ILE A 279 -16.63 -10.46 14.30
C ILE A 279 -16.57 -9.17 13.48
N ILE A 280 -16.21 -9.27 12.20
CA ILE A 280 -16.35 -8.19 11.23
C ILE A 280 -17.70 -8.40 10.52
N PRO A 281 -18.74 -7.59 10.81
CA PRO A 281 -20.05 -7.78 10.21
C PRO A 281 -19.96 -7.72 8.68
N GLY A 282 -20.69 -8.59 7.99
CA GLY A 282 -20.71 -8.63 6.52
C GLY A 282 -19.48 -9.25 5.84
N LEU A 283 -18.46 -9.67 6.60
CA LEU A 283 -17.29 -10.37 6.06
C LEU A 283 -17.56 -11.89 6.03
N LEU A 284 -17.62 -12.47 4.84
CA LEU A 284 -17.80 -13.91 4.68
C LEU A 284 -16.52 -14.67 5.04
N LEU A 285 -16.62 -15.70 5.87
CA LEU A 285 -15.48 -16.51 6.32
C LEU A 285 -15.38 -17.79 5.49
N THR A 286 -14.95 -17.68 4.23
CA THR A 286 -14.99 -18.75 3.23
C THR A 286 -13.74 -19.64 3.18
N GLY A 287 -12.67 -19.29 3.89
CA GLY A 287 -11.45 -20.10 3.95
C GLY A 287 -10.41 -19.52 4.90
N GLY A 288 -9.35 -20.29 5.18
CA GLY A 288 -8.31 -19.90 6.14
C GLY A 288 -8.64 -20.29 7.59
N ASN A 289 -7.83 -19.80 8.51
CA ASN A 289 -7.93 -20.11 9.95
C ASN A 289 -8.47 -18.89 10.71
N VAL A 290 -9.38 -19.13 11.64
CA VAL A 290 -9.97 -18.13 12.51
C VAL A 290 -9.64 -18.49 13.95
N PHE A 291 -9.12 -17.53 14.73
CA PHE A 291 -8.83 -17.71 16.15
C PHE A 291 -9.59 -16.67 16.96
N VAL A 292 -10.16 -17.08 18.10
CA VAL A 292 -10.61 -16.12 19.12
C VAL A 292 -9.43 -15.86 20.04
N THR A 293 -8.82 -14.70 19.91
CA THR A 293 -7.60 -14.31 20.65
C THR A 293 -7.90 -13.33 21.78
N GLY A 294 -9.02 -12.61 21.71
CA GLY A 294 -9.47 -11.68 22.75
C GLY A 294 -10.11 -12.39 23.92
N THR A 295 -9.31 -12.98 24.82
CA THR A 295 -9.80 -13.78 25.95
C THR A 295 -10.72 -13.02 26.91
N THR A 296 -10.62 -11.70 26.97
CA THR A 296 -11.49 -10.82 27.77
C THR A 296 -12.19 -9.74 26.95
N THR A 297 -11.72 -9.47 25.74
CA THR A 297 -12.16 -8.35 24.91
C THR A 297 -13.08 -8.78 23.77
N PHE A 298 -13.11 -10.06 23.41
CA PHE A 298 -14.00 -10.55 22.35
C PHE A 298 -15.38 -10.83 22.93
N GLN A 299 -16.41 -10.11 22.45
CA GLN A 299 -17.82 -10.36 22.78
C GLN A 299 -18.05 -10.60 24.30
N GLN A 300 -18.68 -11.71 24.70
CA GLN A 300 -18.96 -12.06 26.10
C GLN A 300 -17.69 -12.56 26.82
N ALA A 301 -16.69 -11.69 27.02
CA ALA A 301 -15.43 -11.99 27.70
C ALA A 301 -14.73 -13.25 27.13
N GLY A 302 -14.52 -13.25 25.82
CA GLY A 302 -13.88 -14.32 25.05
C GLY A 302 -14.86 -15.36 24.48
N ALA A 303 -16.15 -15.26 24.78
CA ALA A 303 -17.14 -16.24 24.31
C ALA A 303 -17.90 -15.78 23.05
N ILE A 304 -17.97 -16.67 22.07
CA ILE A 304 -18.69 -16.53 20.79
C ILE A 304 -20.20 -16.46 21.03
N THR A 305 -20.84 -15.47 20.42
CA THR A 305 -22.29 -15.28 20.44
C THR A 305 -22.95 -15.33 19.06
N ASN A 306 -22.18 -15.08 18.01
CA ASN A 306 -22.67 -14.93 16.65
C ASN A 306 -21.51 -15.07 15.64
N LEU A 307 -21.00 -16.28 15.47
CA LEU A 307 -19.97 -16.56 14.45
C LEU A 307 -20.49 -17.56 13.44
N THR A 308 -20.32 -17.25 12.15
CA THR A 308 -20.65 -18.14 11.04
C THR A 308 -19.39 -18.45 10.24
N LEU A 309 -19.12 -19.73 10.02
CA LEU A 309 -18.02 -20.22 9.17
C LEU A 309 -18.61 -20.80 7.88
N ASP A 310 -18.26 -20.20 6.74
CA ASP A 310 -18.70 -20.61 5.40
C ASP A 310 -17.62 -21.39 4.64
N GLY A 311 -16.57 -21.83 5.34
CA GLY A 311 -15.41 -22.50 4.77
C GLY A 311 -14.13 -22.34 5.59
N SER A 312 -14.09 -21.37 6.50
CA SER A 312 -12.97 -21.20 7.43
C SER A 312 -12.91 -22.27 8.52
N GLN A 313 -11.73 -22.44 9.12
CA GLN A 313 -11.51 -23.32 10.26
C GLN A 313 -11.38 -22.51 11.55
N LEU A 314 -12.25 -22.74 12.53
CA LEU A 314 -12.05 -22.21 13.87
C LEU A 314 -10.95 -23.01 14.57
N LYS A 315 -9.89 -22.35 15.03
CA LYS A 315 -8.72 -22.98 15.61
C LYS A 315 -8.45 -22.52 17.04
N GLY A 316 -7.73 -23.36 17.79
CA GLY A 316 -7.23 -23.04 19.13
C GLY A 316 -8.27 -23.30 20.21
N THR A 317 -8.26 -22.47 21.26
CA THR A 317 -9.24 -22.56 22.35
C THR A 317 -10.34 -21.53 22.14
N SER A 318 -11.61 -21.94 22.18
CA SER A 318 -12.74 -21.00 22.17
C SER A 318 -13.87 -21.46 23.09
N ARG A 319 -14.77 -20.52 23.38
CA ARG A 319 -16.00 -20.76 24.13
C ARG A 319 -17.17 -20.25 23.31
N VAL A 320 -18.28 -20.98 23.28
CA VAL A 320 -19.58 -20.50 22.79
C VAL A 320 -20.40 -20.13 24.02
N GLY A 321 -20.67 -18.84 24.19
CA GLY A 321 -21.44 -18.29 25.31
C GLY A 321 -22.94 -18.40 25.06
N ASN A 322 -23.76 -17.52 25.61
CA ASN A 322 -25.19 -17.46 25.28
C ASN A 322 -25.38 -16.91 23.85
N GLY A 323 -25.39 -17.79 22.85
CA GLY A 323 -25.44 -17.45 21.43
C GLY A 323 -25.08 -18.63 20.52
N LEU A 324 -24.82 -18.33 19.25
CA LEU A 324 -24.71 -19.32 18.19
C LEU A 324 -23.36 -19.27 17.47
N LEU A 325 -22.72 -20.44 17.37
CA LEU A 325 -21.66 -20.74 16.40
C LEU A 325 -22.24 -21.63 15.30
N THR A 326 -22.26 -21.14 14.07
CA THR A 326 -22.72 -21.88 12.89
C THR A 326 -21.54 -22.27 12.01
N VAL A 327 -21.42 -23.55 11.68
CA VAL A 327 -20.42 -24.07 10.74
C VAL A 327 -21.14 -24.60 9.52
N ASN A 328 -21.29 -23.75 8.50
CA ASN A 328 -21.87 -24.14 7.21
C ASN A 328 -20.91 -25.03 6.43
N ALA A 329 -19.62 -24.66 6.40
CA ALA A 329 -18.52 -25.42 5.80
C ALA A 329 -17.20 -25.10 6.53
N GLY A 330 -16.11 -25.77 6.17
CA GLY A 330 -14.81 -25.59 6.82
C GLY A 330 -14.66 -26.53 8.00
N GLY A 331 -14.30 -26.04 9.18
CA GLY A 331 -14.01 -26.94 10.30
C GLY A 331 -13.74 -26.30 11.65
N MET A 332 -13.41 -27.16 12.60
CA MET A 332 -12.95 -26.79 13.94
C MET A 332 -11.73 -27.64 14.30
N ASP A 333 -10.74 -27.02 14.95
CA ASP A 333 -9.50 -27.64 15.37
C ASP A 333 -9.04 -27.13 16.74
N GLY A 334 -8.97 -28.01 17.73
CA GLY A 334 -8.57 -27.69 19.10
C GLY A 334 -9.70 -27.86 20.12
N GLN A 335 -9.67 -27.02 21.16
CA GLN A 335 -10.57 -27.16 22.33
C GLN A 335 -11.68 -26.12 22.27
N HIS A 336 -12.93 -26.57 22.19
CA HIS A 336 -14.08 -25.69 22.09
C HIS A 336 -15.08 -26.04 23.18
N THR A 337 -15.48 -25.06 23.99
CA THR A 337 -16.47 -25.26 25.05
C THR A 337 -17.81 -24.67 24.65
N VAL A 338 -18.90 -25.42 24.75
CA VAL A 338 -20.26 -24.88 24.56
C VAL A 338 -20.91 -24.70 25.91
N GLN A 339 -21.04 -23.45 26.34
CA GLN A 339 -21.55 -23.12 27.66
C GLN A 339 -23.08 -23.19 27.72
N VAL A 340 -23.64 -23.11 28.92
CA VAL A 340 -25.10 -23.02 29.11
C VAL A 340 -25.64 -21.82 28.31
N GLY A 341 -26.66 -22.07 27.49
CA GLY A 341 -27.25 -21.10 26.55
C GLY A 341 -26.53 -21.00 25.20
N GLY A 342 -25.39 -21.66 25.03
CA GLY A 342 -24.66 -21.73 23.77
C GLY A 342 -25.15 -22.82 22.86
N GLN A 343 -25.06 -22.55 21.55
CA GLN A 343 -25.39 -23.50 20.51
C GLN A 343 -24.24 -23.59 19.49
N LEU A 344 -23.80 -24.82 19.23
CA LEU A 344 -22.97 -25.15 18.08
C LEU A 344 -23.84 -25.85 17.03
N THR A 345 -23.93 -25.28 15.84
CA THR A 345 -24.70 -25.85 14.73
C THR A 345 -23.75 -26.21 13.59
N LEU A 346 -23.64 -27.50 13.28
CA LEU A 346 -23.00 -27.99 12.06
C LEU A 346 -24.03 -27.99 10.93
N ALA A 347 -24.14 -26.88 10.21
CA ALA A 347 -25.20 -26.59 9.25
C ALA A 347 -24.84 -27.04 7.82
N THR A 348 -25.84 -27.26 6.97
CA THR A 348 -25.69 -27.70 5.55
C THR A 348 -25.14 -29.13 5.35
N ALA A 349 -25.14 -29.61 4.11
CA ALA A 349 -24.61 -30.92 3.72
C ALA A 349 -23.10 -30.93 3.39
N VAL A 350 -22.42 -29.78 3.38
CA VAL A 350 -20.98 -29.70 3.07
C VAL A 350 -20.14 -30.38 4.16
N THR A 351 -19.01 -31.00 3.83
CA THR A 351 -18.13 -31.63 4.83
C THR A 351 -17.62 -30.63 5.87
N LYS A 352 -17.59 -31.04 7.14
CA LYS A 352 -16.95 -30.31 8.25
C LYS A 352 -15.74 -31.08 8.75
N ASN A 353 -14.59 -30.42 8.74
CA ASN A 353 -13.34 -30.97 9.22
C ASN A 353 -13.23 -30.76 10.73
N LEU A 354 -13.38 -31.83 11.51
CA LEU A 354 -13.26 -31.78 12.97
C LEU A 354 -11.96 -32.48 13.38
N TYR A 355 -10.90 -31.70 13.60
CA TYR A 355 -9.58 -32.22 13.95
C TYR A 355 -9.30 -31.96 15.43
N GLN A 356 -8.76 -32.96 16.14
CA GLN A 356 -8.34 -32.82 17.54
C GLN A 356 -9.41 -32.17 18.45
N LEU A 357 -10.68 -32.31 18.09
CA LEU A 357 -11.78 -31.60 18.70
C LEU A 357 -12.01 -32.14 20.11
N THR A 358 -11.81 -31.29 21.11
CA THR A 358 -12.30 -31.52 22.46
C THR A 358 -13.49 -30.61 22.71
N LEU A 359 -14.70 -31.19 22.77
CA LEU A 359 -15.92 -30.48 23.12
C LEU A 359 -16.18 -30.62 24.62
N ILE A 360 -16.25 -29.49 25.34
CA ILE A 360 -16.53 -29.42 26.78
C ILE A 360 -17.83 -28.67 27.03
#